data_AF-A0A0E0AY78-F1
#
_entry.id   AF-A0A0E0AY78-F1
#
_cell.length_a   1.000
_cell.length_b   1.000
_cell.length_c   1.000
_cell.angle_alpha   90.00
_cell.angle_beta   90.00
_cell.angle_gamma   90.00
#
_symmetry.space_group_name_H-M   'P 1'
#
loop_
_entity.id
_entity.type
_entity.pdbx_description
1 polymer ?
#
loop_
_entity_poly.entity_id
_entity_poly.type
_entity_poly.pdbx_seq_one_letter_code
_entity_poly.pdbx_strand_id
1 'polypeptide(L)'
;MPWLVWLLFETPSGFAMFSFNSYIFEEENAIELWLKQFQKFEDKSAAINCTTGLGEELRDMLKIWCRRGEKLMVGSLEYKEIIEADQELKGVRCLYNNYVMEVMWGIKNLMHILVPEEQKVLTKEERLPVSKGLEMILHRYKFDVKPVMINNDIVETACYLYHCDFLEKRHSKGLHMSDYHLLKISGLNSSEWDTMKLVTALKKISRPGEEIEHPPEMFSSDELLKIVKDADKYKDKIYKTAVSEIWNDLVCSYSIKKEKLRHMQFLVEAAAQEAAKREVNQAAIHKIME
;
A
#
# COMPACT_ATOMS: atom_id res chain seq x y z
N MET A 1 10.95 23.80 1.81
CA MET A 1 11.17 22.47 2.39
C MET A 1 9.98 21.61 1.98
N PRO A 2 10.18 20.34 1.57
CA PRO A 2 9.06 19.46 1.24
C PRO A 2 8.10 19.43 2.44
N TRP A 3 6.78 19.48 2.20
CA TRP A 3 5.80 19.61 3.28
C TRP A 3 5.78 18.31 4.09
N LEU A 4 6.62 18.24 5.12
CA LEU A 4 6.62 17.14 6.07
C LEU A 4 5.27 17.17 6.79
N VAL A 5 4.58 16.04 6.79
CA VAL A 5 3.33 15.87 7.52
C VAL A 5 3.61 15.00 8.74
N TRP A 6 3.09 15.43 9.88
CA TRP A 6 3.20 14.70 11.14
C TRP A 6 1.99 13.82 11.32
N LEU A 7 2.15 12.73 12.07
CA LEU A 7 1.07 11.83 12.41
C LEU A 7 1.20 11.41 13.87
N LEU A 8 0.15 11.70 14.65
CA LEU A 8 0.01 11.23 16.02
C LEU A 8 -0.80 9.92 16.00
N PHE A 9 -0.15 8.84 16.41
CA PHE A 9 -0.73 7.50 16.46
C PHE A 9 -0.87 7.04 17.92
N GLU A 10 -2.07 6.65 18.33
CA GLU A 10 -2.31 6.05 19.64
C GLU A 10 -2.00 4.54 19.59
N THR A 11 -1.16 4.07 20.50
CA THR A 11 -0.83 2.65 20.68
C THR A 11 -1.54 2.10 21.94
N PRO A 12 -1.50 0.77 22.18
CA PRO A 12 -2.03 0.21 23.42
C PRO A 12 -1.35 0.74 24.69
N SER A 13 -0.06 1.07 24.62
CA SER A 13 0.72 1.56 25.78
C SER A 13 0.93 3.08 25.80
N GLY A 14 0.58 3.82 24.75
CA GLY A 14 0.83 5.26 24.71
C GLY A 14 0.64 5.90 23.34
N PHE A 15 1.55 6.79 22.94
CA PHE A 15 1.46 7.56 21.70
C PHE A 15 2.79 7.56 20.93
N ALA A 16 2.70 7.45 19.61
CA ALA A 16 3.82 7.53 18.68
C ALA A 16 3.65 8.72 17.73
N MET A 17 4.77 9.41 17.47
CA MET A 17 4.88 10.45 16.46
C MET A 17 5.60 9.92 15.23
N PHE A 18 4.95 10.03 14.08
CA PHE A 18 5.54 9.71 12.79
C PHE A 18 5.67 10.96 11.94
N SER A 19 6.60 10.91 10.99
CA SER A 19 6.69 11.88 9.91
C SER A 19 6.74 11.18 8.56
N PHE A 20 6.21 11.81 7.52
CA PHE A 20 6.34 11.34 6.14
C PHE A 20 6.21 12.52 5.16
N ASN A 21 6.59 12.28 3.90
CA ASN A 21 6.63 13.32 2.89
C ASN A 21 5.26 13.48 2.17
N SER A 22 4.74 14.71 2.06
CA SER A 22 3.41 14.95 1.48
C SER A 22 3.29 14.70 -0.03
N TYR A 23 4.39 14.61 -0.79
CA TYR A 23 4.32 14.30 -2.23
C TYR A 23 3.66 12.95 -2.50
N ILE A 24 3.54 12.11 -1.47
CA ILE A 24 2.90 10.80 -1.52
C ILE A 24 1.37 10.92 -1.65
N PHE A 25 0.77 12.12 -1.47
CA PHE A 25 -0.66 12.31 -1.73
C PHE A 25 -1.01 12.54 -3.21
N GLU A 26 -0.03 12.76 -4.08
CA GLU A 26 -0.26 13.05 -5.50
C GLU A 26 -0.06 11.83 -6.42
N GLU A 27 0.58 10.77 -5.92
CA GLU A 27 0.82 9.52 -6.64
C GLU A 27 0.45 8.34 -5.74
N GLU A 28 0.01 7.22 -6.32
CA GLU A 28 -0.28 5.94 -5.62
C GLU A 28 1.01 5.28 -5.05
N ASN A 29 1.92 6.08 -4.48
CA ASN A 29 3.22 5.63 -3.98
C ASN A 29 3.09 5.06 -2.55
N ALA A 30 4.02 4.17 -2.20
CA ALA A 30 4.19 3.71 -0.83
C ALA A 30 4.55 4.90 0.09
N ILE A 31 3.89 4.99 1.25
CA ILE A 31 4.19 6.00 2.27
C ILE A 31 5.44 5.55 3.02
N GLU A 32 6.54 6.28 2.86
CA GLU A 32 7.70 6.12 3.72
C GLU A 32 7.44 6.81 5.06
N LEU A 33 7.19 6.02 6.10
CA LEU A 33 6.93 6.48 7.46
C LEU A 33 8.19 6.38 8.31
N TRP A 34 8.53 7.46 9.01
CA TRP A 34 9.62 7.47 9.98
C TRP A 34 9.06 7.69 11.38
N LEU A 35 9.30 6.74 12.29
CA LEU A 35 9.06 6.92 13.72
C LEU A 35 10.02 7.99 14.25
N LYS A 36 9.49 8.94 15.02
CA LYS A 36 10.25 10.07 15.57
C LYS A 36 10.33 10.01 17.08
N GLN A 37 9.23 9.63 17.72
CA GLN A 37 9.17 9.44 19.16
C GLN A 37 8.05 8.46 19.47
N PHE A 38 8.28 7.61 20.46
CA PHE A 38 7.23 6.82 21.11
C PHE A 38 7.32 7.07 22.61
N GLN A 39 6.17 7.32 23.24
CA GLN A 39 6.07 7.56 24.67
C GLN A 39 4.94 6.73 25.26
N LYS A 40 5.24 6.03 26.35
CA LYS A 40 4.27 5.23 27.11
C LYS A 40 3.53 6.12 28.10
N PHE A 41 2.25 5.85 28.29
CA PHE A 41 1.39 6.55 29.23
C PHE A 41 0.69 5.51 30.10
N GLU A 42 0.77 5.66 31.42
CA GLU A 42 0.07 4.78 32.36
C GLU A 42 -1.45 4.93 32.22
N ASP A 43 -1.93 6.17 32.09
CA ASP A 43 -3.31 6.51 31.76
C ASP A 43 -3.35 7.41 30.51
N LYS A 44 -3.82 6.83 29.40
CA LYS A 44 -3.99 7.58 28.13
C LYS A 44 -5.07 8.67 28.24
N SER A 45 -6.04 8.52 29.14
CA SER A 45 -7.09 9.53 29.37
C SER A 45 -6.51 10.78 30.03
N ALA A 46 -5.45 10.64 30.83
CA ALA A 46 -4.73 11.78 31.38
C ALA A 46 -3.90 12.53 30.30
N ALA A 47 -3.51 11.84 29.23
CA ALA A 47 -2.75 12.42 28.13
C ALA A 47 -3.61 13.30 27.22
N ILE A 48 -4.85 12.89 26.93
CA ILE A 48 -5.80 13.65 26.11
C ILE A 48 -7.24 13.23 26.42
N ASN A 49 -8.08 14.21 26.74
CA ASN A 49 -9.49 13.98 27.07
C ASN A 49 -10.34 15.25 26.86
N CYS A 50 -11.58 15.10 26.43
CA CYS A 50 -12.50 16.22 26.21
C CYS A 50 -12.75 17.13 27.43
N THR A 51 -12.60 16.60 28.66
CA THR A 51 -12.86 17.33 29.90
C THR A 51 -11.62 18.06 30.42
N THR A 52 -10.46 17.40 30.40
CA THR A 52 -9.20 17.94 30.93
C THR A 52 -8.31 18.57 29.86
N GLY A 53 -8.62 18.37 28.58
CA GLY A 53 -7.85 18.84 27.45
C GLY A 53 -6.61 17.99 27.20
N LEU A 54 -5.51 18.64 26.82
CA LEU A 54 -4.25 18.00 26.49
C LEU A 54 -3.31 17.98 27.71
N GLY A 55 -2.91 16.80 28.15
CA GLY A 55 -1.96 16.61 29.24
C GLY A 55 -0.57 17.17 28.91
N GLU A 56 0.19 17.56 29.94
CA GLU A 56 1.49 18.22 29.82
C GLU A 56 2.50 17.40 29.01
N GLU A 57 2.63 16.10 29.31
CA GLU A 57 3.57 15.21 28.63
C GLU A 57 3.28 15.08 27.13
N LEU A 58 2.02 14.89 26.73
CA LEU A 58 1.65 14.76 25.32
C LEU A 58 1.77 16.11 24.60
N ARG A 59 1.43 17.21 25.28
CA ARG A 59 1.62 18.58 24.79
C ARG A 59 3.08 18.88 24.49
N ASP A 60 3.99 18.50 25.38
CA ASP A 60 5.42 18.73 25.18
C ASP A 60 5.98 17.88 24.04
N MET A 61 5.53 16.62 23.91
CA MET A 61 5.83 15.81 22.73
C MET A 61 5.36 16.52 21.45
N LEU A 62 4.14 17.05 21.41
CA LEU A 62 3.61 17.76 20.25
C LEU A 62 4.39 19.05 19.95
N LYS A 63 4.84 19.81 20.95
CA LYS A 63 5.66 21.03 20.74
C LYS A 63 7.01 20.75 20.11
N ILE A 64 7.61 19.58 20.38
CA ILE A 64 8.90 19.19 19.78
C ILE A 64 8.74 19.01 18.26
N TRP A 65 7.66 18.34 17.84
CA TRP A 65 7.51 17.89 16.46
C TRP A 65 6.63 18.80 15.61
N CYS A 66 5.56 19.37 16.16
CA CYS A 66 4.57 20.14 15.42
C CYS A 66 4.81 21.65 15.58
N ARG A 67 5.19 22.32 14.49
CA ARG A 67 5.35 23.78 14.44
C ARG A 67 4.12 24.47 13.85
N ARG A 68 4.00 25.77 14.10
CA ARG A 68 2.92 26.61 13.57
C ARG A 68 2.86 26.52 12.04
N GLY A 69 1.67 26.20 11.52
CA GLY A 69 1.40 26.09 10.07
C GLY A 69 1.55 24.68 9.50
N GLU A 70 2.19 23.77 10.24
CA GLU A 70 2.32 22.36 9.86
C GLU A 70 1.00 21.60 10.05
N LYS A 71 0.90 20.47 9.34
CA LYS A 71 -0.27 19.60 9.37
C LYS A 71 0.03 18.39 10.24
N LEU A 72 -0.88 18.09 11.17
CA LEU A 72 -0.83 16.92 12.04
C LEU A 72 -2.00 15.99 11.73
N MET A 73 -1.73 14.77 11.31
CA MET A 73 -2.75 13.73 11.17
C MET A 73 -3.07 13.13 12.54
N VAL A 74 -4.36 12.98 12.84
CA VAL A 74 -4.83 12.41 14.09
C VAL A 74 -5.90 11.36 13.82
N GLY A 75 -5.93 10.29 14.62
CA GLY A 75 -6.85 9.16 14.44
C GLY A 75 -8.27 9.39 14.97
N SER A 76 -8.52 10.53 15.61
CA SER A 76 -9.78 10.86 16.29
C SER A 76 -10.19 12.31 16.03
N LEU A 77 -11.49 12.53 15.80
CA LEU A 77 -12.06 13.87 15.71
C LEU A 77 -11.91 14.64 17.04
N GLU A 78 -12.10 13.95 18.16
CA GLU A 78 -11.90 14.52 19.50
C GLU A 78 -10.46 15.03 19.67
N TYR A 79 -9.46 14.26 19.22
CA TYR A 79 -8.06 14.66 19.34
C TYR A 79 -7.79 15.90 18.49
N LYS A 80 -8.37 15.96 17.29
CA LYS A 80 -8.30 17.15 16.46
C LYS A 80 -8.82 18.38 17.19
N GLU A 81 -10.02 18.28 17.78
CA GLU A 81 -10.68 19.41 18.46
C GLU A 81 -9.88 19.87 19.68
N ILE A 82 -9.40 18.93 20.51
CA ILE A 82 -8.61 19.25 21.71
C ILE A 82 -7.28 19.91 21.34
N ILE A 83 -6.55 19.34 20.37
CA ILE A 83 -5.22 19.84 19.97
C ILE A 83 -5.33 21.22 19.31
N GLU A 84 -6.35 21.44 18.46
CA GLU A 84 -6.55 22.74 17.80
C GLU A 84 -7.07 23.84 18.76
N ALA A 85 -7.75 23.47 19.84
CA ALA A 85 -8.20 24.40 20.88
C ALA A 85 -7.10 24.80 21.88
N ASP A 86 -6.00 24.05 21.90
CA ASP A 86 -4.92 24.25 22.85
C ASP A 86 -4.17 25.57 22.64
N GLN A 87 -3.98 26.33 23.72
CA GLN A 87 -3.38 27.66 23.65
C GLN A 87 -1.89 27.64 23.30
N GLU A 88 -1.17 26.58 23.68
CA GLU A 88 0.28 26.48 23.46
C GLU A 88 0.62 25.88 22.09
N LEU A 89 -0.31 25.12 21.49
CA LEU A 89 -0.18 24.58 20.14
C LEU A 89 -0.83 25.46 19.07
N LYS A 90 -1.05 26.75 19.37
CA LYS A 90 -1.76 27.68 18.49
C LYS A 90 -1.18 27.71 17.07
N GLY A 91 -2.00 27.23 16.13
CA GLY A 91 -1.70 27.23 14.69
C GLY A 91 -1.14 25.91 14.15
N VAL A 92 -1.07 24.85 14.97
CA VAL A 92 -1.10 23.47 14.46
C VAL A 92 -2.45 23.24 13.78
N ARG A 93 -2.45 22.61 12.60
CA ARG A 93 -3.69 22.24 11.89
C ARG A 93 -3.81 20.73 11.83
N CYS A 94 -4.87 20.20 12.44
CA CYS A 94 -5.14 18.77 12.48
C CYS A 94 -5.93 18.32 11.25
N LEU A 95 -5.50 17.21 10.65
CA LEU A 95 -6.19 16.50 9.59
C LEU A 95 -6.87 15.27 10.17
N TYR A 96 -8.16 15.17 9.93
CA TYR A 96 -9.00 14.01 10.23
C TYR A 96 -9.95 13.81 9.05
N ASN A 97 -9.71 12.77 8.26
CA ASN A 97 -10.52 12.41 7.10
C ASN A 97 -10.31 10.92 6.75
N ASN A 98 -11.05 10.42 5.76
CA ASN A 98 -10.97 9.01 5.36
C ASN A 98 -9.56 8.57 4.96
N TYR A 99 -8.74 9.44 4.35
CA TYR A 99 -7.36 9.10 4.01
C TYR A 99 -6.50 8.92 5.25
N VAL A 100 -6.65 9.80 6.26
CA VAL A 100 -5.95 9.65 7.54
C VAL A 100 -6.33 8.33 8.18
N MET A 101 -7.61 7.95 8.15
CA MET A 101 -8.05 6.68 8.73
C MET A 101 -7.44 5.46 8.03
N GLU A 102 -7.26 5.49 6.70
CA GLU A 102 -6.55 4.42 5.97
C GLU A 102 -5.07 4.32 6.39
N VAL A 103 -4.39 5.46 6.58
CA VAL A 103 -3.00 5.48 7.07
C VAL A 103 -2.91 4.94 8.51
N MET A 104 -3.80 5.39 9.39
CA MET A 104 -3.87 4.90 10.78
C MET A 104 -4.11 3.39 10.82
N TRP A 105 -4.97 2.88 9.93
CA TRP A 105 -5.21 1.45 9.79
C TRP A 105 -3.95 0.69 9.36
N GLY A 106 -3.22 1.19 8.36
CA GLY A 106 -1.97 0.59 7.90
C GLY A 106 -0.91 0.54 9.01
N ILE A 107 -0.72 1.66 9.72
CA ILE A 107 0.21 1.74 10.86
C ILE A 107 -0.19 0.75 11.96
N LYS A 108 -1.49 0.64 12.26
CA LYS A 108 -2.00 -0.28 13.29
C LYS A 108 -1.66 -1.74 12.96
N ASN A 109 -1.78 -2.16 11.71
CA ASN A 109 -1.46 -3.53 11.29
C ASN A 109 0.05 -3.78 11.22
N LEU A 110 0.85 -2.76 10.91
CA LEU A 110 2.31 -2.83 10.87
C LEU A 110 2.99 -2.37 12.17
N MET A 111 2.23 -2.14 13.25
CA MET A 111 2.73 -1.54 14.49
C MET A 111 3.92 -2.31 15.08
N HIS A 112 3.88 -3.64 14.99
CA HIS A 112 4.95 -4.53 15.44
C HIS A 112 6.31 -4.31 14.73
N ILE A 113 6.30 -3.70 13.54
CA ILE A 113 7.49 -3.30 12.78
C ILE A 113 7.78 -1.82 13.00
N LEU A 114 6.74 -0.98 12.98
CA LEU A 114 6.86 0.48 12.99
C LEU A 114 7.12 1.08 14.37
N VAL A 115 6.76 0.38 15.45
CA VAL A 115 6.99 0.79 16.85
C VAL A 115 7.55 -0.40 17.65
N PRO A 116 8.83 -0.76 17.46
CA PRO A 116 9.43 -1.94 18.10
C PRO A 116 9.38 -1.93 19.63
N GLU A 117 9.34 -0.74 20.25
CA GLU A 117 9.24 -0.56 21.70
C GLU A 117 7.82 -0.85 22.26
N GLU A 118 6.80 -0.94 21.40
CA GLU A 118 5.45 -1.35 21.78
C GLU A 118 5.39 -2.87 21.90
N GLN A 119 5.37 -3.33 23.14
CA GLN A 119 5.36 -4.76 23.47
C GLN A 119 3.95 -5.33 23.58
N LYS A 120 2.92 -4.48 23.68
CA LYS A 120 1.54 -4.94 23.71
C LYS A 120 1.07 -5.26 22.30
N VAL A 121 0.77 -6.53 22.11
CA VAL A 121 0.15 -7.03 20.90
C VAL A 121 -1.32 -6.65 20.91
N LEU A 122 -1.81 -6.05 19.81
CA LEU A 122 -3.24 -5.76 19.65
C LEU A 122 -4.07 -7.04 19.84
N THR A 123 -5.25 -6.91 20.42
CA THR A 123 -6.24 -7.99 20.41
C THR A 123 -6.78 -8.21 18.99
N LYS A 124 -7.51 -9.30 18.76
CA LYS A 124 -8.11 -9.55 17.45
C LYS A 124 -9.21 -8.52 17.14
N GLU A 125 -9.94 -8.11 18.17
CA GLU A 125 -11.01 -7.12 18.11
C GLU A 125 -10.46 -5.73 17.79
N GLU A 126 -9.24 -5.42 18.27
CA GLU A 126 -8.57 -4.17 17.95
C GLU A 126 -8.02 -4.14 16.52
N ARG A 127 -7.84 -5.27 15.84
CA ARG A 127 -7.20 -5.32 14.50
C ARG A 127 -8.12 -5.00 13.31
N LEU A 128 -9.39 -4.64 13.53
CA LEU A 128 -10.40 -4.42 12.47
C LEU A 128 -11.26 -3.17 12.78
N PRO A 129 -11.89 -2.49 11.81
CA PRO A 129 -12.46 -2.97 10.52
C PRO A 129 -11.44 -3.12 9.39
N VAL A 130 -11.86 -3.68 8.25
CA VAL A 130 -11.05 -3.79 7.02
C VAL A 130 -10.84 -2.39 6.42
N SER A 131 -9.62 -2.08 5.96
CA SER A 131 -9.39 -0.83 5.22
C SER A 131 -10.03 -0.88 3.84
N LYS A 132 -10.45 0.28 3.33
CA LYS A 132 -11.02 0.41 1.99
C LYS A 132 -10.03 -0.04 0.92
N GLY A 133 -8.74 0.26 1.10
CA GLY A 133 -7.68 -0.19 0.20
C GLY A 133 -7.60 -1.72 0.12
N LEU A 134 -7.67 -2.40 1.27
CA LEU A 134 -7.68 -3.86 1.32
C LEU A 134 -8.93 -4.45 0.67
N GLU A 135 -10.12 -3.92 0.97
CA GLU A 135 -11.37 -4.35 0.32
C GLU A 135 -11.30 -4.21 -1.20
N MET A 136 -10.76 -3.09 -1.70
CA MET A 136 -10.60 -2.87 -3.14
C MET A 136 -9.71 -3.92 -3.79
N ILE A 137 -8.62 -4.32 -3.14
CA ILE A 137 -7.71 -5.34 -3.66
C ILE A 137 -8.35 -6.73 -3.62
N LEU A 138 -8.97 -7.10 -2.51
CA LEU A 138 -9.66 -8.38 -2.38
C LEU A 138 -10.78 -8.51 -3.42
N HIS A 139 -11.59 -7.46 -3.61
CA HIS A 139 -12.64 -7.41 -4.62
C HIS A 139 -12.08 -7.45 -6.06
N ARG A 140 -11.01 -6.71 -6.35
CA ARG A 140 -10.35 -6.71 -7.67
C ARG A 140 -9.96 -8.12 -8.12
N TYR A 141 -9.43 -8.91 -7.18
CA TYR A 141 -9.03 -10.28 -7.43
C TYR A 141 -10.12 -11.33 -7.15
N LYS A 142 -11.34 -10.88 -6.82
CA LYS A 142 -12.53 -11.71 -6.58
C LYS A 142 -12.36 -12.69 -5.42
N PHE A 143 -11.60 -12.30 -4.40
CA PHE A 143 -11.54 -13.04 -3.14
C PHE A 143 -12.72 -12.65 -2.25
N ASP A 144 -13.56 -13.63 -1.91
CA ASP A 144 -14.66 -13.46 -0.95
C ASP A 144 -14.11 -13.63 0.48
N VAL A 145 -13.78 -12.50 1.12
CA VAL A 145 -13.19 -12.48 2.45
C VAL A 145 -14.08 -11.68 3.40
N LYS A 146 -14.61 -12.37 4.41
CA LYS A 146 -15.37 -11.74 5.49
C LYS A 146 -14.42 -11.10 6.50
N PRO A 147 -14.83 -10.04 7.23
CA PRO A 147 -13.98 -9.40 8.24
C PRO A 147 -13.35 -10.38 9.25
N VAL A 148 -14.09 -11.40 9.68
CA VAL A 148 -13.61 -12.43 10.64
C VAL A 148 -12.42 -13.27 10.14
N MET A 149 -12.23 -13.32 8.81
CA MET A 149 -11.17 -14.08 8.15
C MET A 149 -9.86 -13.29 8.03
N ILE A 150 -9.92 -11.97 8.12
CA ILE A 150 -8.76 -11.10 7.93
C ILE A 150 -7.72 -11.33 9.02
N ASN A 151 -6.49 -11.59 8.59
CA ASN A 151 -5.32 -11.79 9.43
C ASN A 151 -4.09 -11.14 8.78
N ASN A 152 -2.96 -11.11 9.50
CA ASN A 152 -1.74 -10.46 9.03
C ASN A 152 -1.25 -10.99 7.67
N ASP A 153 -1.33 -12.31 7.46
CA ASP A 153 -0.83 -12.94 6.22
C ASP A 153 -1.66 -12.51 5.01
N ILE A 154 -2.99 -12.39 5.16
CA ILE A 154 -3.88 -11.87 4.12
C ILE A 154 -3.56 -10.41 3.83
N VAL A 155 -3.36 -9.58 4.88
CA VAL A 155 -3.02 -8.16 4.72
C VAL A 155 -1.68 -8.02 3.98
N GLU A 156 -0.65 -8.74 4.42
CA GLU A 156 0.67 -8.69 3.80
C GLU A 156 0.64 -9.17 2.35
N THR A 157 -0.05 -10.27 2.07
CA THR A 157 -0.19 -10.80 0.70
C THR A 157 -0.93 -9.82 -0.20
N ALA A 158 -1.98 -9.15 0.31
CA ALA A 158 -2.69 -8.12 -0.42
C ALA A 158 -1.81 -6.89 -0.72
N CYS A 159 -0.92 -6.51 0.20
CA CYS A 159 0.07 -5.46 -0.04
C CYS A 159 1.02 -5.80 -1.19
N TYR A 160 1.52 -7.04 -1.26
CA TYR A 160 2.34 -7.48 -2.40
C TYR A 160 1.57 -7.41 -3.73
N LEU A 161 0.31 -7.85 -3.74
CA LEU A 161 -0.55 -7.78 -4.94
C LEU A 161 -0.80 -6.33 -5.37
N TYR A 162 -1.09 -5.44 -4.42
CA TYR A 162 -1.21 -4.01 -4.67
C TYR A 162 0.06 -3.43 -5.28
N HIS A 163 1.23 -3.77 -4.73
CA HIS A 163 2.51 -3.28 -5.23
C HIS A 163 2.77 -3.73 -6.67
N CYS A 164 2.41 -4.97 -7.01
CA CYS A 164 2.53 -5.46 -8.38
C CYS A 164 1.62 -4.69 -9.35
N ASP A 165 0.36 -4.44 -8.99
CA ASP A 165 -0.57 -3.64 -9.80
C ASP A 165 -0.08 -2.20 -9.96
N PHE A 166 0.48 -1.63 -8.89
CA PHE A 166 1.03 -0.29 -8.89
C PHE A 166 2.24 -0.19 -9.85
N LEU A 167 3.19 -1.12 -9.78
CA LEU A 167 4.34 -1.16 -10.68
C LEU A 167 3.89 -1.27 -12.15
N GLU A 168 2.95 -2.16 -12.42
CA GLU A 168 2.37 -2.34 -13.76
C GLU A 168 1.77 -1.03 -14.29
N LYS A 169 0.94 -0.36 -13.47
CA LYS A 169 0.31 0.92 -13.83
C LYS A 169 1.30 2.06 -13.99
N ARG A 170 2.32 2.12 -13.11
CA ARG A 170 3.39 3.14 -13.14
C ARG A 170 4.13 3.11 -14.47
N HIS A 171 4.45 1.93 -14.99
CA HIS A 171 5.17 1.78 -16.25
C HIS A 171 4.27 1.86 -17.48
N SER A 172 3.01 1.42 -17.37
CA SER A 172 2.04 1.40 -18.48
C SER A 172 2.00 2.72 -19.26
N LYS A 173 1.76 3.86 -18.59
CA LYS A 173 1.64 5.17 -19.27
C LYS A 173 2.92 5.55 -20.04
N GLY A 174 4.09 5.30 -19.44
CA GLY A 174 5.37 5.61 -20.07
C GLY A 174 5.65 4.71 -21.28
N LEU A 175 5.30 3.42 -21.18
CA LEU A 175 5.47 2.46 -22.26
C LEU A 175 4.52 2.73 -23.43
N HIS A 176 3.26 3.10 -23.18
CA HIS A 176 2.28 3.42 -24.23
C HIS A 176 2.62 4.66 -25.07
N MET A 177 3.58 5.48 -24.64
CA MET A 177 4.16 6.52 -25.51
C MET A 177 4.85 5.91 -26.75
N SER A 178 5.23 4.63 -26.69
CA SER A 178 5.82 3.91 -27.81
C SER A 178 4.81 3.42 -28.84
N ASP A 179 3.51 3.44 -28.55
CA ASP A 179 2.46 2.95 -29.45
C ASP A 179 2.49 3.66 -30.81
N TYR A 180 2.74 4.97 -30.78
CA TYR A 180 2.93 5.79 -31.99
C TYR A 180 4.08 5.25 -32.86
N HIS A 181 5.21 4.90 -32.24
CA HIS A 181 6.37 4.40 -32.95
C HIS A 181 6.14 2.99 -33.49
N LEU A 182 5.53 2.11 -32.69
CA LEU A 182 5.18 0.74 -33.08
C LEU A 182 4.24 0.72 -34.29
N LEU A 183 3.23 1.59 -34.29
CA LEU A 183 2.30 1.71 -35.40
C LEU A 183 2.98 2.31 -36.64
N LYS A 184 3.72 3.42 -36.48
CA LYS A 184 4.30 4.16 -37.62
C LYS A 184 5.44 3.40 -38.31
N ILE A 185 6.27 2.70 -37.55
CA ILE A 185 7.48 2.05 -38.07
C ILE A 185 7.17 0.63 -38.54
N SER A 186 6.38 -0.11 -37.76
CA SER A 186 6.13 -1.55 -37.98
C SER A 186 4.69 -1.92 -38.30
N GLY A 187 3.76 -0.96 -38.29
CA GLY A 187 2.34 -1.26 -38.46
C GLY A 187 1.79 -2.14 -37.34
N LEU A 188 2.36 -2.07 -36.14
CA LEU A 188 1.93 -2.83 -34.96
C LEU A 188 0.95 -1.97 -34.16
N ASN A 189 -0.32 -2.39 -34.13
CA ASN A 189 -1.28 -1.78 -33.22
C ASN A 189 -1.11 -2.37 -31.81
N SER A 190 -0.58 -1.56 -30.91
CA SER A 190 -0.26 -1.92 -29.52
C SER A 190 -1.22 -1.33 -28.49
N SER A 191 -2.30 -0.64 -28.92
CA SER A 191 -3.24 0.03 -28.01
C SER A 191 -3.88 -0.93 -27.00
N GLU A 192 -4.13 -2.17 -27.43
CA GLU A 192 -4.74 -3.23 -26.62
C GLU A 192 -3.71 -4.17 -25.97
N TRP A 193 -2.41 -3.92 -26.15
CA TRP A 193 -1.39 -4.76 -25.54
C TRP A 193 -1.28 -4.42 -24.06
N ASP A 194 -1.25 -5.45 -23.22
CA ASP A 194 -0.91 -5.26 -21.81
C ASP A 194 0.53 -4.76 -21.66
N THR A 195 0.81 -4.17 -20.50
CA THR A 195 2.10 -3.57 -20.15
C THR A 195 3.26 -4.56 -20.36
N MET A 196 3.03 -5.84 -20.06
CA MET A 196 4.03 -6.90 -20.13
C MET A 196 4.37 -7.28 -21.58
N LYS A 197 3.35 -7.42 -22.43
CA LYS A 197 3.49 -7.63 -23.87
C LYS A 197 4.21 -6.45 -24.51
N LEU A 198 3.82 -5.22 -24.15
CA LEU A 198 4.43 -4.00 -24.69
C LEU A 198 5.91 -3.89 -24.33
N VAL A 199 6.27 -4.00 -23.05
CA VAL A 199 7.68 -3.92 -22.62
C VAL A 199 8.53 -5.04 -23.25
N THR A 200 7.96 -6.24 -23.41
CA THR A 200 8.67 -7.37 -24.04
C THR A 200 8.95 -7.11 -25.52
N ALA A 201 8.02 -6.49 -26.24
CA ALA A 201 8.24 -6.09 -27.63
C ALA A 201 9.35 -5.04 -27.75
N LEU A 202 9.31 -4.00 -26.90
CA LEU A 202 10.34 -2.96 -26.87
C LEU A 202 11.71 -3.53 -26.49
N LYS A 203 11.76 -4.49 -25.56
CA LYS A 203 12.98 -5.20 -25.18
C LYS A 203 13.57 -5.95 -26.38
N LYS A 204 12.75 -6.72 -27.11
CA LYS A 204 13.16 -7.42 -28.35
C LYS A 204 13.64 -6.45 -29.44
N ILE A 205 12.96 -5.33 -29.63
CA ILE A 205 13.36 -4.29 -30.59
C ILE A 205 14.70 -3.66 -30.20
N SER A 206 14.87 -3.32 -28.93
CA SER A 206 16.06 -2.60 -28.44
C SER A 206 17.33 -3.47 -28.37
N ARG A 207 17.15 -4.80 -28.34
CA ARG A 207 18.23 -5.79 -28.24
C ARG A 207 17.87 -7.05 -29.07
N PRO A 208 17.92 -6.94 -30.41
CA PRO A 208 17.61 -8.06 -31.27
C PRO A 208 18.62 -9.21 -31.05
N GLY A 209 18.12 -10.44 -30.95
CA GLY A 209 18.93 -11.65 -30.74
C GLY A 209 19.24 -11.99 -29.28
N GLU A 210 18.91 -11.14 -28.31
CA GLU A 210 18.94 -11.53 -26.89
C GLU A 210 17.82 -12.54 -26.63
N GLU A 211 18.19 -13.75 -26.18
CA GLU A 211 17.20 -14.70 -25.68
C GLU A 211 16.52 -14.09 -24.46
N ILE A 212 15.21 -13.99 -24.54
CA ILE A 212 14.40 -13.60 -23.39
C ILE A 212 14.01 -14.92 -22.74
N GLU A 213 14.49 -15.16 -21.53
CA GLU A 213 14.09 -16.32 -20.75
C GLU A 213 12.60 -16.18 -20.41
N HIS A 214 11.82 -17.20 -20.78
CA HIS A 214 10.39 -17.30 -20.48
C HIS A 214 9.50 -16.15 -21.00
N PRO A 215 9.52 -15.79 -22.30
CA PRO A 215 8.42 -15.00 -22.81
C PRO A 215 7.19 -15.92 -22.78
N PRO A 216 6.09 -15.57 -22.10
CA PRO A 216 4.83 -16.22 -22.39
C PRO A 216 4.58 -16.10 -23.91
N GLU A 217 3.86 -17.03 -24.52
CA GLU A 217 3.43 -16.90 -25.92
C GLU A 217 2.49 -15.68 -26.03
N MET A 218 3.09 -14.49 -26.17
CA MET A 218 2.43 -13.18 -26.12
C MET A 218 2.17 -12.64 -27.52
N PHE A 219 2.97 -13.08 -28.48
CA PHE A 219 3.00 -12.52 -29.83
C PHE A 219 2.57 -13.57 -30.85
N SER A 220 1.78 -13.15 -31.83
CA SER A 220 1.60 -13.94 -33.04
C SER A 220 2.90 -13.99 -33.86
N SER A 221 3.01 -14.97 -34.75
CA SER A 221 4.15 -15.09 -35.66
C SER A 221 4.36 -13.82 -36.49
N ASP A 222 3.28 -13.19 -36.96
CA ASP A 222 3.31 -11.94 -37.72
C ASP A 222 3.84 -10.76 -36.89
N GLU A 223 3.44 -10.66 -35.62
CA GLU A 223 3.94 -9.64 -34.71
C GLU A 223 5.45 -9.82 -34.47
N LEU A 224 5.91 -11.06 -34.20
CA LEU A 224 7.33 -11.36 -34.02
C LEU A 224 8.15 -11.04 -35.26
N LEU A 225 7.66 -11.41 -36.44
CA LEU A 225 8.34 -11.12 -37.71
C LEU A 225 8.53 -9.62 -37.91
N LYS A 226 7.50 -8.80 -37.62
CA LYS A 226 7.59 -7.33 -37.71
C LYS A 226 8.56 -6.76 -36.67
N ILE A 227 8.48 -7.21 -35.42
CA ILE A 227 9.37 -6.81 -34.32
C ILE A 227 10.83 -7.03 -34.70
N VAL A 228 11.17 -8.20 -35.23
CA VAL A 228 12.54 -8.55 -35.61
C VAL A 228 12.99 -7.81 -36.86
N LYS A 229 12.15 -7.78 -37.91
CA LYS A 229 12.48 -7.17 -39.21
C LYS A 229 12.76 -5.67 -39.10
N ASP A 230 12.01 -4.98 -38.24
CA ASP A 230 12.07 -3.52 -38.16
C ASP A 230 12.90 -3.01 -36.98
N ALA A 231 13.51 -3.88 -36.18
CA ALA A 231 14.23 -3.52 -34.96
C ALA A 231 15.22 -2.35 -35.15
N ASP A 232 16.03 -2.40 -36.19
CA ASP A 232 17.04 -1.37 -36.50
C ASP A 232 16.43 0.02 -36.79
N LYS A 233 15.16 0.08 -37.21
CA LYS A 233 14.47 1.34 -37.52
C LYS A 233 14.10 2.13 -36.25
N TYR A 234 14.18 1.51 -35.07
CA TYR A 234 13.90 2.15 -33.79
C TYR A 234 15.14 2.75 -33.13
N LYS A 235 16.28 2.78 -33.85
CA LYS A 235 17.48 3.47 -33.39
C LYS A 235 17.15 4.92 -32.98
N ASP A 236 17.62 5.29 -31.79
CA ASP A 236 17.38 6.60 -31.15
C ASP A 236 15.89 6.92 -30.83
N LYS A 237 14.98 5.95 -30.94
CA LYS A 237 13.57 6.06 -30.51
C LYS A 237 13.29 5.34 -29.21
N ILE A 238 14.08 4.32 -28.90
CA ILE A 238 13.92 3.48 -27.70
C ILE A 238 15.22 3.50 -26.90
N TYR A 239 15.10 3.81 -25.61
CA TYR A 239 16.24 3.82 -24.69
C TYR A 239 16.46 2.42 -24.11
N LYS A 240 17.41 1.67 -24.70
CA LYS A 240 17.66 0.25 -24.38
C LYS A 240 17.88 -0.06 -22.89
N THR A 241 18.49 0.85 -22.16
CA THR A 241 18.78 0.68 -20.72
C THR A 241 17.49 0.78 -19.91
N ALA A 242 16.72 1.85 -20.09
CA ALA A 242 15.45 2.06 -19.40
C ALA A 242 14.45 0.94 -19.70
N VAL A 243 14.34 0.49 -20.96
CA VAL A 243 13.46 -0.63 -21.31
C VAL A 243 13.88 -1.93 -20.62
N SER A 244 15.18 -2.18 -20.47
CA SER A 244 15.67 -3.39 -19.80
C SER A 244 15.41 -3.35 -18.29
N GLU A 245 15.57 -2.19 -17.65
CA GLU A 245 15.25 -2.01 -16.23
C GLU A 245 13.75 -2.24 -15.99
N ILE A 246 12.89 -1.57 -16.76
CA ILE A 246 11.43 -1.73 -16.67
C ILE A 246 11.01 -3.19 -16.95
N TRP A 247 11.64 -3.84 -17.93
CA TRP A 247 11.35 -5.23 -18.26
C TRP A 247 11.70 -6.17 -17.09
N ASN A 248 12.90 -6.01 -16.50
CA ASN A 248 13.31 -6.82 -15.35
C ASN A 248 12.37 -6.64 -14.15
N ASP A 249 11.98 -5.40 -13.85
CA ASP A 249 11.04 -5.08 -12.76
C ASP A 249 9.68 -5.74 -12.99
N LEU A 250 9.13 -5.64 -14.21
CA LEU A 250 7.83 -6.21 -14.55
C LEU A 250 7.85 -7.74 -14.59
N VAL A 251 8.92 -8.38 -15.06
CA VAL A 251 9.06 -9.85 -15.04
C VAL A 251 9.12 -10.38 -13.62
N CYS A 252 9.93 -9.73 -12.78
CA CYS A 252 10.01 -10.08 -11.36
C CYS A 252 8.63 -9.92 -10.70
N SER A 253 7.99 -8.77 -10.90
CA SER A 253 6.65 -8.48 -10.37
C SER A 253 5.60 -9.47 -10.86
N TYR A 254 5.61 -9.86 -12.14
CA TYR A 254 4.65 -10.81 -12.69
C TYR A 254 4.79 -12.20 -12.06
N SER A 255 6.03 -12.67 -11.85
CA SER A 255 6.30 -13.91 -11.14
C SER A 255 5.79 -13.87 -9.69
N ILE A 256 6.12 -12.80 -8.98
CA ILE A 256 5.67 -12.58 -7.59
C ILE A 256 4.14 -12.51 -7.52
N LYS A 257 3.49 -11.75 -8.42
CA LYS A 257 2.03 -11.62 -8.49
C LYS A 257 1.37 -12.99 -8.64
N LYS A 258 1.88 -13.85 -9.53
CA LYS A 258 1.37 -15.22 -9.73
C LYS A 258 1.53 -16.09 -8.49
N GLU A 259 2.68 -16.02 -7.81
CA GLU A 259 2.93 -16.73 -6.55
C GLU A 259 1.98 -16.25 -5.45
N LYS A 260 1.88 -14.94 -5.25
CA LYS A 260 1.07 -14.32 -4.20
C LYS A 260 -0.43 -14.52 -4.41
N LEU A 261 -0.91 -14.59 -5.66
CA LEU A 261 -2.30 -14.95 -5.95
C LEU A 261 -2.63 -16.38 -5.49
N ARG A 262 -1.73 -17.34 -5.74
CA ARG A 262 -1.91 -18.73 -5.27
C ARG A 262 -1.85 -18.81 -3.76
N HIS A 263 -0.92 -18.08 -3.15
CA HIS A 263 -0.80 -18.01 -1.70
C HIS A 263 -2.04 -17.39 -1.06
N MET A 264 -2.56 -16.29 -1.61
CA MET A 264 -3.79 -15.65 -1.16
C MET A 264 -4.97 -16.62 -1.19
N GLN A 265 -5.14 -17.38 -2.28
CA GLN A 265 -6.20 -18.39 -2.40
C GLN A 265 -6.15 -19.40 -1.24
N PHE A 266 -4.96 -19.93 -0.94
CA PHE A 266 -4.75 -20.84 0.18
C PHE A 266 -5.09 -20.21 1.54
N LEU A 267 -4.65 -18.96 1.77
CA LEU A 267 -4.92 -18.24 3.02
C LEU A 267 -6.42 -18.00 3.22
N VAL A 268 -7.13 -17.61 2.16
CA VAL A 268 -8.58 -17.36 2.19
C VAL A 268 -9.34 -18.65 2.51
N GLU A 269 -8.99 -19.77 1.89
CA GLU A 269 -9.60 -21.07 2.17
C GLU A 269 -9.35 -21.53 3.61
N ALA A 270 -8.12 -21.40 4.10
CA ALA A 270 -7.77 -21.75 5.48
C ALA A 270 -8.53 -20.89 6.50
N ALA A 271 -8.59 -19.58 6.27
CA ALA A 271 -9.31 -18.65 7.13
C ALA A 271 -10.82 -18.89 7.13
N ALA A 272 -11.42 -19.26 5.98
CA ALA A 272 -12.83 -19.61 5.90
C ALA A 272 -13.16 -20.88 6.71
N GLN A 273 -12.30 -21.90 6.63
CA GLN A 273 -12.45 -23.12 7.42
C GLN A 273 -12.33 -22.84 8.93
N GLU A 274 -11.39 -21.99 9.33
CA GLU A 274 -11.23 -21.62 10.73
C GLU A 274 -12.43 -20.82 11.25
N ALA A 275 -12.96 -19.89 10.45
CA ALA A 275 -14.17 -19.14 10.78
C ALA A 275 -15.38 -20.06 10.97
N ALA A 276 -15.60 -21.02 10.05
CA ALA A 276 -16.69 -21.98 10.15
C ALA A 276 -16.58 -22.87 11.41
N LYS A 277 -15.38 -23.33 11.76
CA LYS A 277 -15.16 -24.12 13.01
C LYS A 277 -15.52 -23.31 14.26
N ARG A 278 -15.19 -22.02 14.30
CA ARG A 278 -15.52 -21.14 15.43
C ARG A 278 -17.02 -20.95 15.58
N GLU A 279 -17.75 -20.74 14.48
CA GLU A 279 -19.22 -20.62 14.49
C GLU A 279 -19.89 -21.89 15.04
N VAL A 280 -19.43 -23.07 14.60
CA VAL A 280 -19.94 -24.37 15.11
C VAL A 280 -19.66 -24.53 16.61
N ASN A 281 -18.45 -24.19 17.06
CA ASN A 281 -18.08 -24.30 18.47
C ASN A 281 -18.87 -23.32 19.36
N GLN A 282 -19.10 -22.09 18.90
CA GLN A 282 -19.94 -21.12 19.62
C GLN A 282 -21.39 -21.58 19.72
N ALA A 283 -21.95 -22.12 18.63
CA ALA A 283 -23.30 -22.69 18.64
C ALA A 283 -23.44 -23.90 19.57
N ALA A 284 -22.39 -24.73 19.69
CA ALA A 284 -22.37 -25.86 20.62
C ALA A 284 -22.31 -25.42 22.09
N ILE A 285 -21.51 -24.39 22.41
CA ILE A 285 -21.43 -23.84 23.76
C ILE A 285 -22.77 -23.22 24.18
N HIS A 286 -23.44 -22.49 23.28
CA HIS A 286 -24.73 -21.87 23.58
C HIS A 286 -25.81 -22.92 23.93
N LYS A 287 -25.83 -24.05 23.20
CA LYS A 287 -26.73 -25.18 23.48
C LYS A 287 -26.46 -25.93 24.78
N ILE A 288 -25.25 -25.83 25.34
CA ILE A 288 -24.90 -26.44 26.63
C ILE A 288 -25.31 -25.54 27.80
N MET A 289 -25.54 -24.25 27.53
CA MET A 289 -25.94 -23.25 28.53
C MET A 289 -27.47 -23.03 28.62
N GLU A 290 -28.25 -23.66 27.74
CA GLU A 290 -29.72 -23.73 27.78
C GLU A 290 -30.20 -25.04 28.44
#